data_AF-A0A3B8LSV2-F1
#
_entry.id   AF-A0A3B8LSV2-F1
#
_cell.length_a   1.000
_cell.length_b   1.000
_cell.length_c   1.000
_cell.angle_alpha   90.00
_cell.angle_beta   90.00
_cell.angle_gamma   90.00
#
_symmetry.space_group_name_H-M   'P 1'
#
loop_
_entity.id
_entity.type
_entity.pdbx_description
1 polymer ?
#
loop_
_entity_poly.entity_id
_entity_poly.type
_entity_poly.pdbx_seq_one_letter_code
_entity_poly.pdbx_strand_id
1 'polypeptide(L)' 'LAVCSTLLQSEINISYTYPMLYRRDGRGGIALYVDDIERGLELLADTGHRLISEDDLLHDDEFF' A
#
# COMPACT_ATOMS: atom_id res chain seq x y z
N LEU A 1 -6.64 -7.81 6.88
CA LEU A 1 -6.62 -6.81 7.97
C LEU A 1 -5.20 -6.40 8.40
N ALA A 2 -4.15 -7.18 8.06
CA ALA A 2 -2.78 -6.93 8.52
C ALA A 2 -2.27 -5.50 8.28
N VAL A 3 -2.45 -4.93 7.08
CA VAL A 3 -1.96 -3.58 6.71
C VAL A 3 -2.39 -2.48 7.69
N CYS A 4 -3.71 -2.34 7.95
CA CYS A 4 -4.19 -1.32 8.89
C CYS A 4 -3.78 -1.63 10.33
N SER A 5 -3.69 -2.91 10.71
CA SER A 5 -3.24 -3.30 12.04
C SER A 5 -1.78 -2.93 12.29
N THR A 6 -0.89 -3.13 11.30
CA THR A 6 0.53 -2.75 11.38
C THR A 6 0.67 -1.23 11.55
N LEU A 7 -0.01 -0.43 10.74
CA LEU A 7 0.07 1.03 10.78
C LEU A 7 -0.47 1.60 12.12
N LEU A 8 -1.56 1.02 12.64
CA LEU A 8 -2.12 1.44 13.93
C LEU A 8 -1.21 1.04 15.10
N GLN A 9 -0.58 -0.13 15.06
CA GLN A 9 0.37 -0.57 16.11
C GLN A 9 1.61 0.33 16.20
N SER A 10 2.00 0.93 15.08
CA SER A 10 3.12 1.88 15.00
C SER A 10 2.73 3.33 15.25
N GLU A 11 1.49 3.60 15.67
CA GLU A 11 0.96 4.95 15.91
C GLU A 11 0.98 5.85 14.66
N ILE A 12 0.85 5.27 13.46
CA ILE A 12 0.75 6.00 12.20
C ILE A 12 -0.72 6.28 11.89
N ASN A 13 -1.05 7.56 11.67
CA ASN A 13 -2.42 7.94 11.35
C ASN A 13 -2.70 7.77 9.85
N ILE A 14 -3.78 7.06 9.54
CA ILE A 14 -4.29 6.94 8.17
C ILE A 14 -5.27 8.08 7.92
N SER A 15 -4.87 9.03 7.08
CA SER A 15 -5.68 10.19 6.71
C SER A 15 -6.71 9.83 5.64
N TYR A 16 -6.30 9.09 4.60
CA TYR A 16 -7.20 8.59 3.56
C TYR A 16 -6.82 7.18 3.13
N THR A 17 -7.84 6.38 2.78
CA THR A 17 -7.63 5.04 2.24
C THR A 17 -8.68 4.74 1.18
N TYR A 18 -8.25 4.23 0.03
CA TYR A 18 -9.13 3.85 -1.06
C TYR A 18 -8.74 2.48 -1.62
N PRO A 19 -9.69 1.55 -1.79
CA PRO A 19 -9.41 0.30 -2.49
C PRO A 19 -9.12 0.60 -3.97
N MET A 20 -8.07 0.01 -4.51
CA MET A 20 -7.80 0.09 -5.93
C MET A 20 -8.69 -0.92 -6.65
N LEU A 21 -9.47 -0.45 -7.64
CA LEU A 21 -10.25 -1.33 -8.52
C LEU A 21 -9.36 -2.17 -9.43
N TYR A 22 -8.14 -1.68 -9.68
CA TYR A 22 -7.09 -2.41 -10.37
C TYR A 22 -6.63 -3.62 -9.55
N ARG A 23 -6.56 -4.79 -10.20
CA ARG A 23 -6.10 -6.04 -9.59
C ARG A 23 -4.91 -6.59 -10.35
N ARG A 24 -3.71 -6.31 -9.86
CA ARG A 24 -2.49 -6.93 -10.37
C ARG A 24 -2.43 -8.40 -9.99
N ASP A 25 -2.26 -9.31 -10.94
CA ASP A 25 -2.18 -10.77 -10.70
C ASP A 25 -3.37 -11.33 -9.89
N GLY A 26 -4.55 -10.73 -10.03
CA GLY A 26 -5.75 -11.08 -9.24
C GLY A 26 -5.71 -10.61 -7.78
N ARG A 27 -4.67 -9.87 -7.36
CA ARG A 27 -4.51 -9.30 -6.02
C ARG A 27 -5.02 -7.86 -6.00
N GLY A 28 -5.87 -7.55 -5.03
CA GLY A 28 -6.34 -6.17 -4.82
C GLY A 28 -5.27 -5.32 -4.14
N GLY A 29 -5.15 -4.07 -4.58
CA GLY A 29 -4.35 -3.04 -3.93
C GLY A 29 -5.20 -2.09 -3.09
N ILE A 30 -4.55 -1.37 -2.17
CA ILE A 30 -5.17 -0.27 -1.42
C ILE A 30 -4.20 0.91 -1.48
N ALA A 31 -4.71 2.07 -1.88
CA ALA A 31 -3.97 3.33 -1.79
C ALA A 31 -4.18 3.95 -0.41
N LEU A 32 -3.09 4.32 0.26
CA LEU A 32 -3.08 4.83 1.62
C LEU A 32 -2.35 6.18 1.64
N TYR A 33 -2.96 7.16 2.29
CA TYR A 33 -2.29 8.41 2.64
C TYR A 33 -2.17 8.45 4.16
N VAL A 34 -0.93 8.47 4.64
CA VAL A 34 -0.57 8.46 6.06
C VAL A 34 0.19 9.72 6.44
N ASP A 35 0.26 10.04 7.72
CA ASP A 35 1.01 11.18 8.24
C ASP A 35 2.53 11.02 8.10
N ASP A 36 3.04 9.79 8.27
CA ASP A 36 4.46 9.44 8.08
C ASP A 36 4.61 8.34 7.03
N ILE A 37 4.90 8.75 5.79
CA ILE A 37 5.03 7.84 4.64
C ILE A 37 6.29 6.99 4.77
N GLU A 38 7.42 7.57 5.19
CA GLU A 38 8.71 6.86 5.27
C GLU A 38 8.62 5.71 6.27
N ARG A 39 8.13 5.98 7.49
CA ARG A 39 7.91 4.91 8.47
C ARG A 39 6.85 3.91 8.03
N GLY A 40 5.79 4.37 7.40
CA GLY A 40 4.76 3.48 6.86
C GLY A 40 5.32 2.49 5.84
N LEU A 41 6.20 2.95 4.94
CA LEU A 41 6.88 2.11 3.96
C LEU A 41 7.81 1.10 4.64
N GLU A 42 8.64 1.53 5.59
CA GLU A 42 9.54 0.63 6.32
C GLU A 42 8.79 -0.50 7.02
N LEU A 43 7.71 -0.18 7.75
CA LEU A 43 6.91 -1.15 8.49
C LEU A 43 6.15 -2.11 7.58
N LEU A 44 5.59 -1.61 6.48
CA LEU A 44 4.87 -2.43 5.52
C LEU A 44 5.83 -3.36 4.76
N ALA A 45 7.04 -2.90 4.45
CA ALA A 45 8.08 -3.73 3.86
C ALA A 45 8.52 -4.84 4.84
N ASP A 46 8.73 -4.52 6.12
CA ASP A 46 9.16 -5.49 7.14
C ASP A 46 8.08 -6.54 7.44
N THR A 47 6.80 -6.16 7.34
CA THR A 47 5.67 -7.09 7.50
C THR A 47 5.38 -7.95 6.26
N GLY A 48 6.22 -7.85 5.21
CA GLY A 48 6.12 -8.68 4.01
C GLY A 48 5.01 -8.24 3.04
N HIS A 49 4.52 -7.00 3.17
CA HIS A 49 3.60 -6.43 2.20
C HIS A 49 4.35 -5.90 0.98
N ARG A 50 3.83 -6.17 -0.21
CA ARG A 50 4.36 -5.61 -1.44
C ARG A 50 3.92 -4.15 -1.56
N LEU A 51 4.90 -3.25 -1.53
CA LEU A 51 4.68 -1.84 -1.83
C LEU A 51 4.70 -1.66 -3.35
N ILE A 52 3.82 -0.80 -3.83
CA ILE A 52 3.67 -0.47 -5.25
C ILE A 52 3.91 1.04 -5.35
N SER A 53 4.88 1.43 -6.18
CA SER A 53 5.17 2.82 -6.47
C SER A 53 4.33 3.34 -7.63
N GLU A 54 4.37 4.65 -7.88
CA GLU A 54 3.71 5.25 -9.06
C GLU A 54 4.29 4.68 -10.36
N ASP A 55 5.59 4.39 -10.38
CA ASP A 55 6.27 3.79 -11.54
C ASP A 55 5.74 2.39 -11.83
N ASP A 56 5.54 1.59 -10.79
CA ASP A 56 4.93 0.26 -10.89
C ASP A 56 3.49 0.31 -11.42
N LEU A 57 2.76 1.42 -11.19
CA LEU A 57 1.40 1.59 -11.70
C LEU A 57 1.37 2.04 -13.16
N LEU A 58 2.35 2.85 -13.59
CA LEU A 58 2.43 3.40 -14.94
C LEU A 58 3.00 2.40 -15.96
N HIS A 59 3.88 1.50 -15.51
CA HIS A 59 4.52 0.51 -16.37
C HIS A 59 3.84 -0.86 -16.36
N ASP A 60 2.75 -1.05 -15.60
CA ASP A 60 2.00 -2.32 -15.53
C ASP A 60 1.02 -2.55 -16.69
N ASP A 61 0.92 -1.60 -17.63
CA ASP A 61 0.06 -1.66 -18.82
C ASP A 61 0.54 -2.68 -19.87
N GLU A 62 1.52 -3.54 -19.57
CA GLU A 62 2.03 -4.55 -20.49
C GLU A 62 1.13 -5.80 -20.66
N PHE A 63 0.01 -5.92 -19.93
CA PHE A 63 -0.91 -7.06 -20.08
C PHE A 63 -2.39 -6.63 -20.08
N PHE A 64 -2.85 -6.10 -21.22
CA PHE A 64 -4.23 -6.25 -21.67
C PHE A 64 -4.38 -7.49 -22.57
#